data_AF-A0A392PXV2-F1
#
_entry.id   AF-A0A392PXV2-F1
#
_cell.length_a   1.000
_cell.length_b   1.000
_cell.length_c   1.000
_cell.angle_alpha   90.00
_cell.angle_beta   90.00
_cell.angle_gamma   90.00
#
_symmetry.space_group_name_H-M   'P 1'
#
loop_
_entity.id
_entity.type
_entity.pdbx_description
1 polymer ?
#
loop_
_entity_poly.entity_id
_entity_poly.type
_entity_poly.pdbx_seq_one_letter_code
_entity_poly.pdbx_strand_id
1 'polypeptide(L)' 'KMDRDRSDAMKHATNFSEAISEGVLREYHDHVPALSELITSGFFLKFKNEEIDFLMESKNLQIEYEDEEFLRSAFASG' A
#
# COMPACT_ATOMS: atom_id res chain seq x y z
N LYS A 1 -9.77 -7.40 -25.63
CA LYS A 1 -10.62 -7.06 -24.45
C LYS A 1 -9.78 -6.99 -23.17
N MET A 2 -8.85 -7.92 -22.94
CA MET A 2 -7.94 -7.96 -21.76
C MET A 2 -7.00 -6.75 -21.58
N ASP A 3 -6.57 -6.06 -22.64
CA ASP A 3 -5.69 -4.87 -22.48
C ASP A 3 -6.41 -3.62 -21.96
N ARG A 4 -7.74 -3.53 -22.13
CA ARG A 4 -8.52 -2.38 -21.64
C ARG A 4 -8.65 -2.43 -20.12
N ASP A 5 -8.94 -3.61 -19.57
CA ASP A 5 -9.06 -3.82 -18.11
C ASP A 5 -7.75 -3.57 -17.36
N ARG A 6 -6.59 -3.93 -17.94
CA ARG A 6 -5.28 -3.65 -17.33
C ARG A 6 -4.92 -2.17 -17.33
N SER A 7 -5.26 -1.45 -18.40
CA SER A 7 -5.12 0.01 -18.48
C SER A 7 -5.98 0.70 -17.42
N ASP A 8 -7.21 0.23 -17.20
CA ASP A 8 -8.12 0.83 -16.23
C ASP A 8 -7.68 0.55 -14.78
N ALA A 9 -7.18 -0.67 -14.51
CA ALA A 9 -6.53 -0.98 -13.23
C ALA A 9 -5.30 -0.10 -12.96
N MET A 10 -4.54 0.24 -13.99
CA MET A 10 -3.32 1.06 -13.85
C MET A 10 -3.62 2.50 -13.50
N LYS A 11 -4.62 3.07 -14.17
CA LYS A 11 -5.13 4.40 -13.82
C LYS A 11 -5.70 4.43 -12.40
N HIS A 12 -6.47 3.40 -12.02
CA HIS A 12 -7.02 3.31 -10.68
C HIS A 12 -5.91 3.23 -9.62
N ALA A 13 -4.94 2.33 -9.77
CA ALA A 13 -3.84 2.17 -8.82
C ALA A 13 -3.02 3.46 -8.67
N THR A 14 -2.71 4.11 -9.80
CA THR A 14 -1.94 5.37 -9.82
C THR A 14 -2.69 6.45 -9.06
N ASN A 15 -3.94 6.74 -9.44
CA ASN A 15 -4.73 7.80 -8.81
C ASN A 15 -5.01 7.51 -7.33
N PHE A 16 -5.27 6.25 -6.97
CA PHE A 16 -5.50 5.84 -5.59
C PHE A 16 -4.24 6.02 -4.74
N SER A 17 -3.09 5.58 -5.25
CA SER A 17 -1.82 5.68 -4.55
C SER A 17 -1.40 7.12 -4.30
N GLU A 18 -1.65 8.02 -5.26
CA GLU A 18 -1.34 9.45 -5.16
C GLU A 18 -2.20 10.09 -4.06
N ALA A 19 -3.51 9.87 -4.08
CA ALA A 19 -4.43 10.40 -3.08
C ALA A 19 -4.10 9.93 -1.65
N ILE A 20 -3.74 8.64 -1.49
CA ILE A 20 -3.30 8.11 -0.19
C ILE A 20 -1.96 8.73 0.23
N SER A 21 -1.01 8.84 -0.69
CA SER A 21 0.33 9.37 -0.40
C SER A 21 0.28 10.84 -0.01
N GLU A 22 -0.51 11.65 -0.70
CA GLU A 22 -0.74 13.07 -0.35
C GLU A 22 -1.40 13.23 1.02
N GLY A 23 -2.33 12.34 1.38
CA GLY A 23 -2.98 12.34 2.69
C GLY A 23 -2.02 11.97 3.83
N VAL A 24 -1.22 10.91 3.64
CA VAL A 24 -0.28 10.39 4.64
C VAL A 24 0.95 11.29 4.81
N LEU A 25 1.49 11.81 3.70
CA LEU A 25 2.72 12.60 3.67
C LEU A 25 2.44 14.10 3.45
N ARG A 26 1.31 14.60 3.95
CA ARG A 26 0.86 15.98 3.73
C ARG A 26 1.89 17.04 4.10
N GLU A 27 2.73 16.78 5.09
CA GLU A 27 3.81 17.69 5.52
C GLU A 27 5.17 17.38 4.86
N TYR A 28 5.27 16.27 4.14
CA TYR A 28 6.48 15.74 3.51
C TYR A 28 6.25 15.47 2.01
N HIS A 29 5.80 16.51 1.29
CA HIS A 29 5.40 16.42 -0.12
C HIS A 29 6.50 15.83 -1.04
N ASP A 30 7.77 16.03 -0.71
CA ASP A 30 8.90 15.49 -1.47
C ASP A 30 8.92 13.95 -1.53
N HIS A 31 8.22 13.29 -0.59
CA HIS A 31 8.15 11.83 -0.50
C HIS A 31 6.88 11.24 -1.14
N VAL A 32 5.91 12.08 -1.52
CA VAL A 32 4.65 11.64 -2.13
C VAL A 32 4.86 10.80 -3.40
N PRO A 33 5.75 11.18 -4.35
CA PRO A 33 5.97 10.37 -5.55
C PRO A 33 6.50 8.96 -5.24
N ALA A 34 7.42 8.85 -4.29
CA ALA A 34 8.03 7.58 -3.91
C ALA A 34 7.04 6.64 -3.22
N LEU A 35 6.18 7.17 -2.34
CA LEU A 35 5.13 6.37 -1.68
C LEU A 35 4.02 5.96 -2.67
N SER A 36 3.65 6.84 -3.59
CA SER A 36 2.67 6.55 -4.63
C SER A 36 3.16 5.45 -5.58
N GLU A 37 4.43 5.47 -5.96
CA GLU A 37 5.06 4.41 -6.76
C GLU A 37 5.10 3.06 -6.02
N LEU A 38 5.41 3.07 -4.72
CA LEU A 38 5.42 1.86 -3.89
C LEU A 38 4.03 1.23 -3.79
N ILE A 39 3.00 2.03 -3.50
CA ILE A 39 1.61 1.56 -3.40
C ILE A 39 1.08 1.08 -4.76
N THR A 40 1.38 1.79 -5.85
CA THR A 40 1.03 1.35 -7.21
C THR A 40 1.68 0.01 -7.53
N SER A 41 2.97 -0.13 -7.23
CA SER A 41 3.70 -1.38 -7.44
C SER A 41 3.11 -2.53 -6.62
N GLY A 42 2.75 -2.30 -5.36
CA GLY A 42 2.06 -3.28 -4.51
C GLY A 42 0.67 -3.68 -5.00
N PHE A 43 -0.05 -2.78 -5.66
CA PHE A 43 -1.34 -3.09 -6.28
C PHE A 43 -1.21 -4.01 -7.49
N PHE A 44 -0.09 -3.93 -8.22
CA PHE A 44 0.16 -4.71 -9.44
C PHE A 44 0.92 -6.01 -9.20
N LEU A 45 1.87 -5.97 -8.29
CA LEU A 45 2.62 -7.14 -7.87
C LEU A 45 1.67 -7.94 -6.98
N LYS A 46 1.17 -9.06 -7.53
CA LYS A 46 0.55 -10.11 -6.73
C LYS A 46 1.64 -10.79 -5.92
N PHE A 47 2.18 -10.07 -4.95
CA PHE A 47 3.16 -10.60 -4.04
C PHE A 47 2.57 -11.85 -3.39
N LYS A 48 3.34 -12.92 -3.38
CA LYS A 48 2.99 -14.06 -2.55
C LYS A 48 3.12 -13.62 -1.10
N ASN A 49 2.31 -14.20 -0.21
CA ASN A 49 2.40 -13.91 1.21
C ASN A 49 3.85 -14.05 1.72
N GLU A 50 4.58 -15.06 1.23
CA GLU A 50 6.01 -15.27 1.55
C GLU A 50 6.93 -14.08 1.19
N GLU A 51 6.65 -13.37 0.09
CA GLU A 51 7.43 -12.21 -0.36
C GLU A 51 7.07 -10.96 0.45
N ILE A 52 5.81 -10.84 0.86
CA ILE A 52 5.34 -9.80 1.78
C ILE A 52 5.98 -10.01 3.16
N ASP A 53 5.95 -11.23 3.68
CA ASP A 53 6.52 -11.58 4.98
C ASP A 53 8.02 -11.26 5.02
N PHE A 54 8.76 -11.64 3.97
CA PHE A 54 10.18 -11.29 3.84
C PHE A 54 10.42 -9.77 3.79
N LEU A 55 9.60 -9.04 3.03
CA LEU A 55 9.73 -7.58 2.95
C LEU A 55 9.46 -6.93 4.31
N MET A 56 8.41 -7.37 5.00
CA MET A 56 8.03 -6.89 6.33
C MET A 56 9.13 -7.15 7.36
N GLU A 57 9.73 -8.35 7.36
CA GLU A 57 10.88 -8.69 8.20
C GLU A 57 12.11 -7.83 7.86
N SER A 58 12.47 -7.72 6.58
CA SER A 58 13.66 -6.98 6.13
C SER A 58 13.61 -5.48 6.42
N LYS A 59 12.40 -4.93 6.56
CA LYS A 59 12.15 -3.51 6.83
C LYS A 59 11.73 -3.24 8.28
N ASN A 60 11.73 -4.27 9.14
CA ASN A 60 11.28 -4.16 10.51
C ASN A 60 9.85 -3.57 10.62
N LEU A 61 8.98 -4.01 9.71
CA LEU A 61 7.57 -3.64 9.59
C LEU A 61 6.64 -4.79 10.02
N GLN A 62 7.17 -5.82 10.68
CA GLN A 62 6.35 -6.92 11.18
C GLN A 62 5.25 -6.35 12.09
N ILE A 63 4.03 -6.80 11.89
CA ILE A 63 2.91 -6.44 12.75
C ILE A 63 3.08 -7.28 14.02
N GLU A 64 3.50 -6.65 15.10
CA GLU A 64 3.56 -7.32 16.39
C GLU A 64 2.16 -7.39 17.03
N TYR A 65 2.04 -8.14 18.11
CA TYR A 65 0.77 -8.32 18.80
C TYR A 65 0.10 -6.99 19.19
N GLU A 66 0.90 -6.02 19.61
CA GLU A 66 0.43 -4.68 19.97
C GLU A 66 -0.11 -3.91 18.75
N ASP A 67 0.54 -4.06 17.59
CA ASP A 67 0.08 -3.49 16.33
C ASP A 67 -1.22 -4.17 15.86
N GLU A 68 -1.35 -5.48 16.02
CA GLU A 68 -2.59 -6.20 15.73
C GLU A 68 -3.74 -5.70 16.60
N GLU A 69 -3.52 -5.52 17.91
CA GLU A 69 -4.54 -5.02 18.83
C GLU A 69 -4.94 -3.58 18.48
N PHE A 70 -3.96 -2.74 18.15
CA PHE A 70 -4.20 -1.39 17.70
C PHE A 70 -5.00 -1.36 16.40
N LEU A 71 -4.61 -2.12 15.38
CA LEU A 71 -5.32 -2.18 14.10
C LEU A 71 -6.74 -2.75 14.26
N ARG A 72 -6.90 -3.80 15.08
CA ARG A 72 -8.22 -4.36 15.40
C ARG A 72 -9.11 -3.35 16.11
N SER A 73 -8.58 -2.55 17.02
CA SER A 73 -9.37 -1.52 17.73
C SER A 73 -9.68 -0.30 16.84
N ALA A 74 -8.73 0.12 16.00
CA ALA A 74 -8.88 1.26 15.10
C ALA A 74 -9.82 0.96 13.91
N PHE A 75 -9.83 -0.28 13.43
CA PHE A 75 -10.64 -0.74 12.30
C PHE A 75 -11.72 -1.75 12.70
N ALA A 76 -12.11 -1.80 13.98
CA ALA A 76 -13.29 -2.52 14.44
C ALA A 76 -14.56 -1.86 13.90
N SER A 77 -14.85 -2.04 12.62
CA SER A 77 -16.21 -1.96 12.08
C SER A 77 -16.83 -3.35 12.16
N GLY A 78 -17.98 -3.45 12.84
CA GLY A 78 -18.84 -4.63 12.81
C GLY A 78 -19.45 -4.89 11.44
#